data_AF-A0A0R1VXD3-F1
#
_entry.id   AF-A0A0R1VXD3-F1
#
_cell.length_a   1.000
_cell.length_b   1.000
_cell.length_c   1.000
_cell.angle_alpha   90.00
_cell.angle_beta   90.00
_cell.angle_gamma   90.00
#
_symmetry.space_group_name_H-M   'P 1'
#
loop_
_entity.id
_entity.type
_entity.pdbx_description
1 polymer ?
#
loop_
_entity_poly.entity_id
_entity_poly.type
_entity_poly.pdbx_seq_one_letter_code
_entity_poly.pdbx_strand_id
1 'polypeptide(L)'
;MFKSDKGKYLLDFLEKHPNLNKLEQRLIVEASENINNPKVVQEREIVKLTNALKNLSLENHLSDDGRILLKKLNRSDWINGIIYNTNLF
;
A
#
# COMPACT_ATOMS: atom_id res chain seq x y z
N MET A 1 11.74 1.27 -6.89
CA MET A 1 12.48 1.08 -5.63
C MET A 1 11.91 2.05 -4.60
N PHE A 2 11.12 1.57 -3.63
CA PHE A 2 10.56 2.39 -2.55
C PHE A 2 11.69 2.76 -1.58
N LYS A 3 12.51 3.75 -1.94
CA LYS A 3 13.63 4.24 -1.11
C LYS A 3 13.19 5.26 -0.05
N SER A 4 11.94 5.72 -0.11
CA SER A 4 11.41 6.80 0.72
C SER A 4 10.32 6.25 1.64
N ASP A 5 10.30 6.74 2.87
CA ASP A 5 9.28 6.51 3.90
C ASP A 5 7.90 6.12 3.32
N LYS A 6 7.50 4.87 3.57
CA LYS A 6 6.25 4.30 3.03
C LYS A 6 5.02 4.98 3.62
N GLY A 7 5.10 5.45 4.85
CA GLY A 7 4.03 6.22 5.49
C GLY A 7 3.83 7.55 4.76
N LYS A 8 4.94 8.27 4.50
CA LYS A 8 4.91 9.50 3.70
C LYS A 8 4.36 9.28 2.30
N TYR A 9 4.76 8.20 1.62
CA TYR A 9 4.22 7.87 0.30
C TYR A 9 2.68 7.69 0.32
N LEU A 10 2.14 7.03 1.34
CA LEU A 10 0.70 6.82 1.48
C LEU A 10 -0.05 8.14 1.73
N LEU A 11 0.51 9.02 2.56
CA LEU A 11 -0.04 10.36 2.81
C LEU A 11 0.00 11.23 1.55
N ASP A 12 1.14 11.28 0.85
CA ASP A 12 1.27 11.99 -0.43
C ASP A 12 0.30 11.45 -1.48
N PHE A 13 -0.03 10.16 -1.44
CA PHE A 13 -1.01 9.55 -2.33
C PHE A 13 -2.42 10.03 -2.01
N LEU A 14 -2.80 10.09 -0.73
CA LEU A 14 -4.10 10.62 -0.30
C LEU A 14 -4.33 12.05 -0.80
N GLU A 15 -3.33 12.92 -0.65
CA GLU A 15 -3.44 14.32 -1.09
C GLU A 15 -3.63 14.46 -2.61
N LYS A 16 -3.02 13.56 -3.39
CA LYS A 16 -3.03 13.63 -4.86
C LYS A 16 -4.23 12.94 -5.50
N HIS A 17 -4.99 12.15 -4.74
CA HIS A 17 -6.06 11.29 -5.23
C HIS A 17 -7.38 11.56 -4.47
N PRO A 18 -8.05 12.70 -4.72
CA PRO A 18 -9.25 13.09 -3.98
C PRO A 18 -10.48 12.21 -4.26
N ASN A 19 -10.44 11.36 -5.29
CA ASN A 19 -11.55 10.48 -5.65
C ASN A 19 -11.53 9.15 -4.90
N LEU A 20 -10.56 8.94 -4.00
CA LEU A 20 -10.57 7.81 -3.08
C LEU A 20 -11.86 7.84 -2.27
N ASN A 21 -12.51 6.69 -2.13
CA ASN A 21 -13.70 6.59 -1.30
C ASN A 21 -13.33 6.57 0.19
N LYS A 22 -14.33 6.76 1.07
CA LYS A 22 -14.11 6.83 2.52
C LYS A 22 -13.44 5.59 3.11
N LEU A 23 -13.71 4.40 2.55
CA LEU A 23 -13.10 3.15 3.02
C LEU A 23 -11.61 3.09 2.66
N GLU A 24 -11.29 3.42 1.41
CA GLU A 24 -9.91 3.48 0.92
C GLU A 24 -9.10 4.52 1.70
N GLN A 25 -9.65 5.72 1.88
CA GLN A 25 -9.00 6.77 2.65
C GLN A 25 -8.67 6.30 4.07
N ARG A 26 -9.64 5.67 4.74
CA ARG A 26 -9.45 5.13 6.10
C ARG A 26 -8.35 4.07 6.13
N LEU A 27 -8.34 3.12 5.20
CA LEU A 27 -7.33 2.07 5.12
C LEU A 27 -5.92 2.65 4.91
N ILE A 28 -5.80 3.66 4.05
CA ILE A 28 -4.51 4.30 3.76
C ILE A 28 -4.01 5.09 4.97
N VAL A 29 -4.89 5.83 5.66
CA VAL A 29 -4.54 6.55 6.89
C VAL A 29 -4.09 5.57 7.98
N GLU A 30 -4.88 4.52 8.25
CA GLU A 30 -4.55 3.51 9.26
C GLU A 30 -3.19 2.84 8.97
N ALA A 31 -2.95 2.46 7.71
CA ALA A 31 -1.67 1.90 7.31
C ALA A 31 -0.51 2.90 7.49
N SER A 32 -0.72 4.19 7.16
CA SER A 32 0.30 5.23 7.32
C SER A 32 0.66 5.47 8.79
N GLU A 33 -0.32 5.47 9.69
CA GLU A 33 -0.13 5.62 11.13
C GLU A 33 0.60 4.41 11.71
N ASN A 34 0.20 3.20 11.33
CA ASN A 34 0.83 1.96 11.80
C ASN A 34 2.27 1.83 11.31
N ILE A 35 2.59 2.28 10.09
CA ILE A 35 3.96 2.26 9.54
C ILE A 35 4.90 3.19 10.31
N ASN A 36 4.38 4.27 10.88
CA ASN A 36 5.16 5.19 11.72
C ASN A 36 5.41 4.64 13.13
N ASN A 37 4.78 3.54 13.51
CA ASN A 37 5.02 2.89 14.81
C ASN A 37 6.31 2.05 14.76
N PRO A 38 7.33 2.36 15.57
CA PRO A 38 8.60 1.64 15.56
C PRO A 38 8.50 0.17 16.00
N LYS A 39 7.38 -0.23 16.62
CA LYS A 39 7.12 -1.63 17.01
C LYS A 39 6.52 -2.47 15.87
N VAL A 40 6.20 -1.87 14.73
CA VAL A 40 5.49 -2.49 13.62
C VAL A 40 6.42 -2.67 12.42
N VAL A 41 6.35 -3.85 11.79
CA VAL A 41 7.09 -4.12 10.56
C VAL A 41 6.34 -3.46 9.40
N GLN A 42 6.91 -2.40 8.82
CA GLN A 42 6.26 -1.61 7.76
C GLN A 42 5.81 -2.46 6.57
N GLU A 43 6.59 -3.47 6.17
CA GLU A 43 6.22 -4.40 5.09
C GLU A 43 4.90 -5.12 5.39
N ARG A 44 4.69 -5.51 6.65
CA ARG A 44 3.47 -6.22 7.06
C ARG A 44 2.24 -5.33 6.93
N GLU A 45 2.36 -4.05 7.24
CA GLU A 45 1.26 -3.09 7.07
C GLU A 45 0.97 -2.81 5.59
N ILE A 46 2.00 -2.75 4.74
CA ILE A 46 1.79 -2.68 3.28
C ILE A 46 1.06 -3.92 2.76
N VAL A 47 1.46 -5.13 3.18
CA VAL A 47 0.77 -6.36 2.77
C VAL A 47 -0.69 -6.36 3.24
N LYS A 48 -0.96 -5.93 4.48
CA LYS A 48 -2.34 -5.79 4.99
C LYS A 48 -3.15 -4.81 4.14
N LEU A 49 -2.59 -3.63 3.85
CA LEU A 49 -3.25 -2.62 3.00
C LEU A 49 -3.52 -3.17 1.60
N THR A 50 -2.53 -3.81 0.98
CA THR A 50 -2.66 -4.46 -0.34
C THR A 50 -3.79 -5.48 -0.34
N ASN A 51 -3.89 -6.32 0.69
CA ASN A 51 -4.97 -7.31 0.81
C ASN A 51 -6.34 -6.67 1.03
N ALA A 52 -6.44 -5.60 1.83
CA ALA A 52 -7.68 -4.87 2.01
C ALA A 52 -8.16 -4.24 0.69
N LEU A 53 -7.26 -3.63 -0.08
CA LEU A 53 -7.59 -3.08 -1.40
C LEU A 53 -7.96 -4.18 -2.41
N LYS A 54 -7.34 -5.36 -2.36
CA LYS A 54 -7.76 -6.53 -3.17
C LYS A 54 -9.18 -6.95 -2.83
N ASN A 55 -9.53 -7.02 -1.56
CA ASN A 55 -10.88 -7.38 -1.13
C ASN A 55 -11.91 -6.35 -1.63
N LEU A 56 -11.63 -5.04 -1.48
CA LEU A 56 -12.47 -3.99 -2.05
C LEU A 56 -12.59 -4.09 -3.57
N SER A 57 -11.52 -4.50 -4.26
CA SER A 57 -11.57 -4.75 -5.71
C SER A 57 -12.51 -5.88 -6.08
N LEU A 58 -12.51 -6.97 -5.30
CA LEU A 58 -13.37 -8.12 -5.52
C LEU A 58 -14.84 -7.80 -5.26
N GLU A 59 -15.10 -6.92 -4.30
CA GLU A 59 -16.44 -6.44 -3.96
C GLU A 59 -16.96 -5.32 -4.89
N ASN A 60 -16.19 -4.92 -5.91
CA ASN A 60 -16.47 -3.75 -6.76
C ASN A 60 -16.61 -2.42 -5.99
N HIS A 61 -16.01 -2.34 -4.80
CA HIS A 61 -15.97 -1.14 -3.96
C HIS A 61 -14.68 -0.34 -4.09
N LEU A 62 -13.78 -0.72 -5.01
CA LEU A 62 -12.52 -0.03 -5.25
C LEU A 62 -12.69 1.05 -6.33
N SER A 63 -12.32 2.29 -5.99
CA SER A 63 -12.25 3.42 -6.91
C SER A 63 -11.12 3.26 -7.92
N ASP A 64 -11.12 4.08 -8.96
CA ASP A 64 -10.03 4.09 -9.93
C ASP A 64 -8.70 4.52 -9.31
N ASP A 65 -8.73 5.45 -8.35
CA ASP A 65 -7.55 5.84 -7.57
C ASP A 65 -7.06 4.69 -6.67
N GLY A 66 -7.97 3.95 -6.04
CA GLY A 66 -7.66 2.74 -5.28
C GLY A 66 -7.02 1.65 -6.14
N ARG A 67 -7.46 1.48 -7.39
CA ARG A 67 -6.85 0.57 -8.37
C ARG A 67 -5.43 0.99 -8.74
N ILE A 68 -5.18 2.29 -8.91
CA ILE A 68 -3.84 2.83 -9.16
C ILE A 68 -2.92 2.50 -7.97
N LEU A 69 -3.39 2.72 -6.74
CA LEU A 69 -2.62 2.37 -5.55
C LEU A 69 -2.31 0.88 -5.49
N LEU A 70 -3.32 0.03 -5.65
CA LEU A 70 -3.17 -1.42 -5.63
C LEU A 70 -2.15 -1.91 -6.67
N LYS A 71 -2.16 -1.35 -7.88
CA LYS A 71 -1.20 -1.68 -8.94
C LYS A 71 0.23 -1.27 -8.56
N LYS A 72 0.41 -0.11 -7.93
CA LYS A 72 1.72 0.36 -7.44
C LYS A 72 2.23 -0.52 -6.29
N LEU A 73 1.37 -0.89 -5.35
CA LEU A 73 1.74 -1.76 -4.23
C LEU A 73 2.12 -3.18 -4.70
N ASN A 74 1.30 -3.82 -5.54
CA ASN A 74 1.61 -5.15 -6.08
C ASN A 74 2.92 -5.19 -6.91
N ARG A 75 3.24 -4.13 -7.68
CA ARG A 75 4.52 -4.06 -8.40
C ARG A 75 5.73 -4.01 -7.47
N SER A 76 5.54 -3.45 -6.28
CA SER A 76 6.59 -3.35 -5.25
C SER A 76 6.87 -4.70 -4.62
N ASP A 77 5.81 -5.44 -4.29
CA ASP A 77 5.90 -6.79 -3.76
C ASP A 77 6.60 -7.73 -4.75
N TRP A 78 6.31 -7.61 -6.06
CA TRP A 78 6.96 -8.41 -7.10
C TRP A 78 8.47 -8.13 -7.21
N ILE A 79 8.88 -6.86 -7.15
CA ILE A 79 10.30 -6.49 -7.17
C ILE A 79 11.00 -6.99 -5.90
N ASN A 80 10.35 -6.86 -4.74
CA ASN A 80 10.90 -7.38 -3.48
C ASN A 80 11.05 -8.91 -3.53
N GLY A 81 10.05 -9.63 -4.06
CA GLY A 81 10.10 -11.08 -4.23
C GLY A 81 11.23 -11.55 -5.15
N ILE A 82 11.50 -10.82 -6.25
CA ILE A 82 12.66 -11.11 -7.12
C ILE A 82 13.97 -10.83 -6.40
N ILE A 83 14.10 -9.66 -5.75
CA ILE A 83 15.34 -9.26 -5.07
C ILE A 83 15.69 -10.21 -3.92
N TYR A 84 14.70 -10.60 -3.10
CA TYR A 84 14.90 -11.57 -2.03
C TYR A 84 15.31 -12.95 -2.56
N ASN A 85 14.81 -13.36 -3.73
CA ASN A 85 15.18 -14.64 -4.34
C ASN A 85 16.55 -14.58 -5.05
N THR A 86 16.99 -13.41 -5.51
CA THR A 86 18.32 -13.23 -6.14
C THR A 86 19.45 -12.97 -5.15
N ASN A 87 19.17 -12.58 -3.90
CA ASN A 87 20.17 -12.48 -2.83
C ASN A 87 20.47 -13.82 -2.14
N LEU A 88 20.01 -14.93 -2.72
CA LEU A 88 20.21 -16.31 -2.25
C LEU A 88 21.13 -17.13 -3.17
N PHE A 89 21.91 -16.47 -4.03
CA PHE A 89 22.97 -17.08 -4.85
C PHE A 89 24.32 -16.45 -4.58
#